data_AF-A0A848UBL9-F1
#
_entry.id   AF-A0A848UBL9-F1
#
_cell.length_a   1.000
_cell.length_b   1.000
_cell.length_c   1.000
_cell.angle_alpha   90.00
_cell.angle_beta   90.00
_cell.angle_gamma   90.00
#
_symmetry.space_group_name_H-M   'P 1'
#
loop_
_entity.id
_entity.type
_entity.pdbx_description
1 polymer ?
#
loop_
_entity_poly.entity_id
_entity_poly.type
_entity_poly.pdbx_seq_one_letter_code
_entity_poly.pdbx_strand_id
1 'polypeptide(L)'
;MPASRSALRNIVVGAGAAVTLAACATDAPQDTWQPEGQYAQEIHDLQWPIFLIAGIVGLIVFGVILYAVIKFRDRGQAIPEQSHGNALIEYAFIALPAVILAAISIPTVGLIIDLNDT
;
A
#
# COMPACT_ATOMS: atom_id res chain seq x y z
N MET A 1 -38.53 -5.84 -16.75
CA MET A 1 -37.60 -4.83 -17.32
C MET A 1 -36.18 -4.95 -16.71
N PRO A 2 -35.41 -6.03 -16.98
CA PRO A 2 -34.03 -6.19 -16.47
C PRO A 2 -32.93 -5.58 -17.37
N ALA A 3 -33.21 -5.39 -18.66
CA ALA A 3 -32.22 -4.97 -19.67
C ALA A 3 -31.67 -3.53 -19.48
N SER A 4 -32.49 -2.62 -18.93
CA SER A 4 -32.07 -1.22 -18.69
C SER A 4 -31.09 -1.09 -17.51
N ARG A 5 -31.22 -1.93 -16.47
CA ARG A 5 -30.33 -1.90 -15.29
C ARG A 5 -28.95 -2.49 -15.58
N SER A 6 -28.86 -3.51 -16.44
CA SER A 6 -27.57 -4.09 -16.86
C SER A 6 -26.82 -3.17 -17.82
N ALA A 7 -27.51 -2.46 -18.72
CA ALA A 7 -26.92 -1.46 -19.60
C ALA A 7 -26.33 -0.29 -18.80
N LEU A 8 -27.08 0.24 -17.82
CA LEU A 8 -26.61 1.33 -16.96
C LEU A 8 -25.39 0.91 -16.12
N ARG A 9 -25.40 -0.31 -15.56
CA ARG A 9 -24.26 -0.88 -14.83
C ARG A 9 -23.01 -0.98 -15.70
N ASN A 10 -23.13 -1.49 -16.93
CA ASN A 10 -21.99 -1.65 -17.83
C ASN A 10 -21.43 -0.30 -18.28
N ILE A 11 -22.27 0.71 -18.47
CA ILE A 11 -21.84 2.09 -18.77
C ILE A 11 -21.10 2.69 -17.56
N VAL A 12 -21.61 2.52 -16.34
CA VAL A 12 -20.94 3.01 -15.12
C VAL A 12 -19.59 2.33 -14.91
N VAL A 13 -19.51 1.02 -15.09
CA VAL A 13 -18.24 0.27 -14.99
C VAL A 13 -17.28 0.68 -16.10
N GLY A 14 -17.77 0.84 -17.34
CA GLY A 14 -16.96 1.28 -18.48
C GLY A 14 -16.43 2.71 -18.32
N ALA A 15 -17.27 3.64 -17.87
CA ALA A 15 -16.88 5.01 -17.59
C ALA A 15 -15.92 5.09 -16.40
N GLY A 16 -16.16 4.34 -15.34
CA GLY A 16 -15.25 4.24 -14.19
C GLY A 16 -13.87 3.71 -14.60
N ALA A 17 -13.84 2.63 -15.39
CA ALA A 17 -12.59 2.08 -15.91
C ALA A 17 -11.86 3.08 -16.82
N ALA A 18 -12.58 3.78 -17.71
CA ALA A 18 -12.00 4.79 -18.59
C ALA A 18 -11.39 5.97 -17.81
N VAL A 19 -12.06 6.45 -16.76
CA VAL A 19 -11.54 7.52 -15.88
C VAL A 19 -10.28 7.05 -15.15
N THR A 20 -10.26 5.82 -14.62
CA THR A 20 -9.07 5.29 -13.94
C THR A 20 -7.89 5.08 -14.88
N LEU A 21 -8.13 4.67 -16.13
CA LEU A 21 -7.09 4.45 -17.14
C LEU A 21 -6.57 5.76 -17.74
N ALA A 22 -7.38 6.81 -17.77
CA ALA A 22 -6.99 8.14 -18.24
C ALA A 22 -6.30 9.00 -17.16
N ALA A 23 -6.11 8.48 -15.94
CA ALA A 23 -5.56 9.25 -14.81
C ALA A 23 -4.03 9.48 -14.87
N CYS A 24 -3.32 8.93 -15.86
CA CYS A 24 -1.89 9.20 -16.05
C CYS A 24 -1.67 10.66 -16.51
N ALA A 25 -0.91 11.43 -15.73
CA ALA A 25 -0.41 12.75 -16.12
C ALA A 25 1.11 12.66 -16.36
N THR A 26 1.58 13.10 -17.53
CA THR A 26 3.00 13.04 -17.91
C THR A 26 3.81 14.25 -17.43
N ASP A 27 3.18 15.44 -17.39
CA ASP A 27 3.80 16.70 -16.95
C ASP A 27 3.08 17.23 -15.72
N ALA A 28 3.26 16.55 -14.58
CA ALA A 28 2.71 17.00 -13.31
C ALA A 28 3.70 17.99 -12.65
N PRO A 29 3.27 19.21 -12.26
CA PRO A 29 4.16 20.18 -11.61
C PRO A 29 4.64 19.75 -10.21
N GLN A 30 4.06 18.68 -9.66
CA GLN A 30 4.40 18.06 -8.37
C GLN A 30 4.47 16.53 -8.59
N ASP A 31 5.55 16.07 -9.20
CA ASP A 31 5.85 14.65 -9.35
C ASP A 31 6.91 14.22 -8.33
N THR A 32 6.61 13.19 -7.53
CA THR A 32 7.58 12.61 -6.58
C THR A 32 8.62 11.73 -7.30
N TRP A 33 8.36 11.32 -8.54
CA TRP A 33 9.22 10.44 -9.34
C TRP A 33 10.17 11.17 -10.28
N GLN A 34 10.06 12.50 -10.36
CA GLN A 34 10.93 13.36 -11.17
C GLN A 34 11.53 14.45 -10.26
N PRO A 35 12.55 14.12 -9.46
CA PRO A 35 13.18 15.09 -8.58
C PRO A 35 13.90 16.19 -9.38
N GLU A 36 13.65 17.44 -9.02
CA GLU A 36 14.31 18.62 -9.59
C GLU A 36 15.18 19.29 -8.54
N GLY A 37 16.50 19.29 -8.76
CA GLY A 37 17.50 19.85 -7.84
C GLY A 37 18.22 18.81 -6.95
N GLN A 38 19.38 19.19 -6.42
CA GLN A 38 20.26 18.29 -5.66
C GLN A 38 19.60 17.67 -4.42
N TYR A 39 18.93 18.48 -3.62
CA TYR A 39 18.25 18.02 -2.40
C TYR A 39 17.04 17.15 -2.69
N ALA A 40 16.32 17.43 -3.78
CA ALA A 40 15.22 16.59 -4.22
C ALA A 40 15.73 15.19 -4.64
N GLN A 41 16.90 15.13 -5.28
CA GLN A 41 17.53 13.85 -5.65
C GLN A 41 17.92 13.04 -4.41
N GLU A 42 18.51 13.67 -3.39
CA GLU A 42 18.87 12.99 -2.14
C GLU A 42 17.65 12.41 -1.41
N ILE A 43 16.56 13.19 -1.35
CA ILE A 43 15.28 12.73 -0.78
C ILE A 43 14.72 11.57 -1.61
N HIS A 44 14.75 11.68 -2.95
CA HIS A 44 14.27 10.63 -3.85
C HIS A 44 15.05 9.33 -3.68
N ASP A 45 16.38 9.41 -3.60
CA ASP A 45 17.26 8.24 -3.47
C ASP A 45 17.07 7.53 -2.12
N LEU A 46 16.74 8.27 -1.06
CA LEU A 46 16.37 7.69 0.24
C LEU A 46 14.95 7.10 0.22
N GLN A 47 13.99 7.80 -0.37
CA GLN A 47 12.59 7.39 -0.47
C GLN A 47 12.44 6.09 -1.26
N TRP A 48 13.23 5.90 -2.32
CA TRP A 48 13.02 4.79 -3.25
C TRP A 48 13.09 3.39 -2.61
N PRO A 49 14.13 3.04 -1.82
CA PRO A 49 14.18 1.76 -1.12
C PRO A 49 13.09 1.62 -0.06
N ILE A 50 12.73 2.71 0.64
CA ILE A 50 11.65 2.70 1.64
C ILE A 50 10.31 2.38 0.98
N PHE A 51 10.03 3.02 -0.16
CA PHE A 51 8.83 2.77 -0.93
C PHE A 51 8.77 1.34 -1.46
N LEU A 52 9.90 0.77 -1.89
CA LEU A 52 9.98 -0.63 -2.29
C LEU A 52 9.60 -1.57 -1.14
N ILE A 53 10.15 -1.35 0.07
CA ILE A 53 9.82 -2.12 1.27
C ILE A 53 8.32 -1.99 1.59
N ALA A 54 7.79 -0.76 1.57
CA ALA A 54 6.38 -0.50 1.81
C ALA A 54 5.48 -1.20 0.79
N GLY A 55 5.86 -1.19 -0.49
CA GLY A 55 5.17 -1.89 -1.56
C GLY A 55 5.14 -3.40 -1.35
N ILE A 56 6.26 -4.01 -0.97
CA ILE A 56 6.35 -5.45 -0.66
C ILE A 56 5.44 -5.81 0.52
N VAL A 57 5.52 -5.05 1.62
CA VAL A 57 4.67 -5.26 2.80
C VAL A 57 3.20 -5.10 2.43
N GLY A 58 2.85 -4.06 1.66
CA GLY A 58 1.50 -3.84 1.16
C GLY A 58 0.98 -5.03 0.36
N LEU A 59 1.77 -5.53 -0.60
CA LEU A 59 1.41 -6.71 -1.39
C LEU A 59 1.19 -7.95 -0.52
N ILE A 60 2.02 -8.19 0.49
CA ILE A 60 1.85 -9.30 1.43
C ILE A 60 0.53 -9.16 2.19
N VAL A 61 0.25 -7.99 2.76
CA VAL A 61 -0.98 -7.73 3.52
C VAL A 61 -2.22 -7.90 2.63
N PHE A 62 -2.23 -7.29 1.45
CA PHE A 62 -3.34 -7.46 0.49
C PHE A 62 -3.50 -8.92 0.06
N GLY A 63 -2.41 -9.64 -0.15
CA GLY A 63 -2.44 -11.07 -0.48
C GLY A 63 -3.05 -11.92 0.64
N VAL A 64 -2.66 -11.68 1.90
CA VAL A 64 -3.21 -12.38 3.06
C VAL A 64 -4.69 -12.09 3.24
N ILE A 65 -5.10 -10.82 3.11
CA ILE A 65 -6.51 -10.42 3.20
C ILE A 65 -7.32 -11.08 2.08
N LEU A 66 -6.84 -11.01 0.83
CA LEU A 66 -7.51 -11.62 -0.32
C LEU A 66 -7.65 -13.13 -0.14
N TYR A 67 -6.58 -13.79 0.30
CA TYR A 67 -6.60 -15.22 0.64
C TYR A 67 -7.66 -15.51 1.71
N ALA A 68 -7.66 -14.76 2.81
CA ALA A 68 -8.61 -14.96 3.90
C ALA A 68 -10.06 -14.79 3.44
N VAL A 69 -10.34 -13.73 2.67
CA VAL A 69 -11.67 -13.44 2.11
C VAL A 69 -12.14 -14.55 1.18
N ILE A 70 -11.27 -15.09 0.31
CA ILE A 70 -11.66 -16.13 -0.64
C ILE A 70 -11.83 -17.49 0.06
N LYS A 71 -10.90 -17.84 0.95
CA LYS A 71 -10.83 -19.15 1.61
C LYS A 71 -11.89 -19.32 2.69
N PHE A 72 -12.08 -18.31 3.55
CA PHE A 72 -12.97 -18.36 4.71
C PHE A 72 -14.31 -17.68 4.45
N ARG A 73 -14.66 -17.42 3.18
CA ARG A 73 -16.00 -16.95 2.82
C ARG A 73 -17.04 -17.96 3.28
N ASP A 74 -18.08 -17.46 3.95
CA ASP A 74 -19.21 -18.29 4.34
C ASP A 74 -19.91 -18.91 3.12
N ARG A 75 -20.22 -20.20 3.25
CA ARG A 75 -20.89 -21.04 2.24
C ARG A 75 -21.94 -21.96 2.89
N GLY A 76 -22.37 -21.67 4.12
CA GLY A 76 -23.20 -22.57 4.93
C GLY A 76 -22.38 -23.59 5.72
N GLN A 77 -21.17 -23.21 6.13
CA GLN A 77 -20.27 -24.06 6.92
C GLN A 77 -20.65 -23.97 8.41
N ALA A 78 -20.25 -24.94 9.23
CA ALA A 78 -20.43 -24.84 10.68
C ALA A 78 -19.61 -23.68 11.25
N ILE A 79 -20.10 -23.06 12.34
CA ILE A 79 -19.40 -21.95 13.01
C ILE A 79 -18.05 -22.46 13.53
N PRO A 80 -16.93 -21.79 13.21
CA PRO A 80 -15.61 -22.21 13.68
C PRO A 80 -15.49 -22.06 15.20
N GLU A 81 -14.55 -22.81 15.79
CA GLU A 81 -14.22 -22.69 17.20
C GLU A 81 -13.73 -21.28 17.55
N GLN A 82 -14.21 -20.74 18.68
CA GLN A 82 -13.73 -19.45 19.19
C GLN A 82 -12.39 -19.67 19.88
N SER A 83 -11.30 -19.50 19.13
CA SER A 83 -9.96 -19.46 19.70
C SER A 83 -9.61 -18.06 20.19
N HIS A 84 -8.82 -18.01 21.26
CA HIS A 84 -8.15 -16.79 21.67
C HIS A 84 -6.91 -16.58 20.78
N GLY A 85 -6.43 -15.33 20.71
CA GLY A 85 -5.24 -14.99 19.93
C GLY A 85 -3.99 -15.76 20.36
N ASN A 86 -3.06 -15.95 19.43
CA ASN A 86 -1.78 -16.58 19.72
C ASN A 86 -0.76 -15.50 20.13
N ALA A 87 -0.40 -15.48 21.42
CA ALA A 87 0.54 -14.51 21.98
C ALA A 87 1.86 -14.42 21.20
N LEU A 88 2.40 -15.54 20.69
CA LEU A 88 3.64 -15.52 19.91
C LEU A 88 3.49 -14.76 18.58
N ILE A 89 2.35 -14.94 17.91
CA ILE A 89 2.05 -14.22 16.67
C ILE A 89 1.86 -12.73 16.98
N GLU A 90 1.17 -12.42 18.08
CA GLU A 90 0.95 -11.06 18.54
C GLU A 90 2.25 -10.30 18.79
N TYR A 91 3.17 -10.89 19.54
CA TYR A 91 4.48 -10.27 19.76
C TYR A 91 5.29 -10.15 18.47
N ALA A 92 5.23 -11.15 17.59
CA ALA A 92 5.97 -11.15 16.33
C ALA A 92 5.55 -9.98 15.42
N PHE A 93 4.25 -9.77 15.23
CA PHE A 93 3.76 -8.69 14.37
C PHE A 93 3.83 -7.30 15.01
N ILE A 94 4.06 -7.18 16.32
CA ILE A 94 4.34 -5.89 16.96
C ILE A 94 5.82 -5.56 16.85
N ALA A 95 6.69 -6.52 17.16
CA ALA A 95 8.14 -6.34 17.15
C ALA A 95 8.67 -6.09 15.73
N LEU A 96 8.17 -6.84 14.74
CA LEU A 96 8.65 -6.74 13.35
C LEU A 96 8.47 -5.32 12.76
N PRO A 97 7.27 -4.69 12.77
CA PRO A 97 7.11 -3.31 12.29
C PRO A 97 7.91 -2.30 13.09
N ALA A 98 8.03 -2.48 14.41
CA ALA A 98 8.81 -1.58 15.26
C ALA A 98 10.30 -1.58 14.86
N VAL A 99 10.88 -2.76 14.61
CA VAL A 99 12.28 -2.89 14.16
C VAL A 99 12.47 -2.30 12.76
N ILE A 100 11.52 -2.52 11.85
CA ILE A 100 11.56 -1.95 10.49
C ILE A 100 11.58 -0.42 10.57
N LEU A 101 10.69 0.19 11.36
CA LEU A 101 10.65 1.65 11.52
C LEU A 101 11.92 2.18 12.18
N ALA A 102 12.44 1.50 13.20
CA ALA A 102 13.69 1.90 13.85
C ALA A 102 14.87 1.92 12.87
N ALA A 103 14.97 0.91 11.99
CA ALA A 103 16.01 0.86 10.96
C ALA A 103 15.87 1.98 9.92
N ILE A 104 14.65 2.25 9.44
CA ILE A 104 14.38 3.33 8.47
C ILE A 104 14.65 4.71 9.08
N SER A 105 14.45 4.86 10.38
CA SER A 105 14.63 6.14 11.07
C SER A 105 16.08 6.63 11.04
N ILE A 106 17.06 5.72 11.05
CA ILE A 106 18.49 6.07 11.09
C ILE A 106 18.91 6.92 9.87
N PRO A 107 18.78 6.44 8.61
CA PRO A 107 19.16 7.23 7.45
C PRO A 107 18.21 8.41 7.22
N THR A 108 16.95 8.32 7.64
CA THR A 108 15.98 9.41 7.52
C THR A 108 16.36 10.62 8.36
N VAL A 109 16.68 10.39 9.65
CA VAL A 109 17.12 11.48 10.53
C VAL A 109 18.48 12.01 10.10
N GLY A 110 19.39 11.14 9.65
CA GLY A 110 20.68 11.56 9.09
C GLY A 110 20.50 12.54 7.93
N LEU A 111 19.68 12.18 6.94
CA LEU A 111 19.41 13.05 5.79
C LEU A 111 18.77 14.37 6.21
N ILE A 112 17.83 14.37 7.16
CA ILE A 112 17.20 15.61 7.64
C ILE A 112 18.22 16.58 8.24
N ILE A 113 19.20 16.07 9.00
CA ILE A 113 20.26 16.89 9.58
C ILE A 113 21.15 17.45 8.47
N ASP A 114 21.59 16.59 7.54
CA ASP A 114 22.44 17.00 6.42
C ASP A 114 21.78 18.10 5.57
N LEU A 115 20.49 17.98 5.28
CA LEU A 115 19.71 18.98 4.54
C LEU A 115 19.51 20.30 5.29
N ASN A 116 19.51 20.27 6.62
CA ASN A 116 19.37 21.48 7.44
C ASN A 116 20.68 22.27 7.51
N ASP A 117 21.81 21.59 7.40
CA ASP A 117 23.15 22.18 7.56
C ASP A 117 23.71 22.78 6.26
N THR A 118 23.00 22.64 5.14
CA THR A 118 23.32 23.29 3.85
C THR A 118 22.59 24.62 3.66
#